data_AF-A0A0H4VMH8-F1
#
_entry.id   AF-A0A0H4VMH8-F1
#
_cell.length_a   1.000
_cell.length_b   1.000
_cell.length_c   1.000
_cell.angle_alpha   90.00
_cell.angle_beta   90.00
_cell.angle_gamma   90.00
#
_symmetry.space_group_name_H-M   'P 1'
#
loop_
_entity.id
_entity.type
_entity.pdbx_description
1 polymer ?
#
loop_
_entity_poly.entity_id
_entity_poly.type
_entity_poly.pdbx_seq_one_letter_code
_entity_poly.pdbx_strand_id
1 'polypeptide(L)'
;MTIYIILAALVGAGIGFYAGRVMLLKLFKEQEHQATERAKLIIREAEAKAESQKKDKMLEAKEHFLKLKAEYEEEANRKKNIIIQNENKVKQREQFITKQQEDLKKKEQETDVLKDKLNQQLEGFNKRKEDLEAQFRDKQAKVEKDHHEILSRLERIANLSADEAREQLVENLKSEASTRASSYIKDIVAEAKLTATKEAKKVVIETIQRTAAEHAIENCVSIFNIESDDIKGKIIGREGRNIRALEAATGVEIIVDDTPEAIIISGFDPVRREIARLSLHRLVADGRIHPARIEEVVAKTKKSIDDEIVEIGERTAIDLGIHGLHPELIRMVGRMRFRSSYGQNLLQHSREVANLCATMAAELGLNVKHAKRAGLLHDIGKVTTEEPELPHAIIGMQLAQQYKEHPDVCNAIGAHHDEIEMTAMISPIIQSCDAISGSRPGARREIMESYIKRLKELEETAHSFEGVNQCYAIQAGRELRVMVDADNVTDERASQLSFDISQKIEKEMQYPGQIKITVIREMRSVSYAK
;
A
#
# COMPACT_ATOMS: atom_id res chain seq x y z
N MET A 1 -58.53 115.98 31.01
CA MET A 1 -57.71 115.43 29.91
C MET A 1 -56.97 114.15 30.34
N THR A 2 -56.34 114.10 31.51
CA THR A 2 -55.60 112.96 32.06
C THR A 2 -56.40 111.66 32.25
N ILE A 3 -57.67 111.72 32.67
CA ILE A 3 -58.52 110.52 32.88
C ILE A 3 -58.78 109.76 31.56
N TYR A 4 -58.99 110.48 30.45
CA TYR A 4 -59.21 109.87 29.14
C TYR A 4 -57.96 109.15 28.60
N ILE A 5 -56.77 109.65 28.93
CA ILE A 5 -55.48 109.03 28.54
C ILE A 5 -55.27 107.71 29.29
N ILE A 6 -55.58 107.67 30.59
CA ILE A 6 -55.48 106.45 31.41
C ILE A 6 -56.49 105.39 30.94
N LEU A 7 -57.72 105.80 30.60
CA LEU A 7 -58.75 104.89 30.10
C LEU A 7 -58.35 104.30 28.74
N ALA A 8 -57.81 105.12 27.83
CA ALA A 8 -57.30 104.68 26.53
C ALA A 8 -56.11 103.71 26.67
N ALA A 9 -55.20 103.97 27.62
CA ALA A 9 -54.08 103.07 27.92
C ALA A 9 -54.54 101.71 28.48
N LEU A 10 -55.54 101.69 29.37
CA LEU A 10 -56.12 100.45 29.90
C LEU A 10 -56.86 99.65 28.83
N VAL A 11 -57.61 100.31 27.96
CA VAL A 11 -58.28 99.66 26.83
C VAL A 11 -57.25 99.13 25.82
N GLY A 12 -56.21 99.90 25.52
CA GLY A 12 -55.10 99.46 24.66
C GLY A 12 -54.35 98.26 25.23
N ALA A 13 -54.08 98.24 26.54
CA ALA A 13 -53.47 97.10 27.23
C ALA A 13 -54.40 95.87 27.22
N GLY A 14 -55.70 96.06 27.42
CA GLY A 14 -56.70 94.98 27.35
C GLY A 14 -56.80 94.36 25.95
N ILE A 15 -56.84 95.20 24.91
CA ILE A 15 -56.86 94.75 23.51
C ILE A 15 -55.53 94.08 23.14
N GLY A 16 -54.40 94.64 23.57
CA GLY A 16 -53.07 94.05 23.35
C GLY A 16 -52.90 92.69 24.02
N PHE A 17 -53.39 92.55 25.26
CA PHE A 17 -53.38 91.27 25.98
C PHE A 17 -54.29 90.23 25.31
N TYR A 18 -55.49 90.64 24.86
CA TYR A 18 -56.40 89.75 24.14
C TYR A 18 -55.84 89.30 22.79
N ALA A 19 -55.32 90.24 21.99
CA ALA A 19 -54.69 89.94 20.70
C ALA A 19 -53.45 89.04 20.87
N GLY A 20 -52.61 89.34 21.86
CA GLY A 20 -51.44 88.52 22.21
C GLY A 20 -51.84 87.10 22.62
N ARG A 21 -52.88 86.94 23.45
CA ARG A 21 -53.40 85.63 23.86
C ARG A 21 -53.96 84.83 22.69
N VAL A 22 -54.70 85.46 21.78
CA VAL A 22 -55.23 84.80 20.57
C VAL A 22 -54.09 84.36 19.64
N MET A 23 -53.06 85.18 19.48
CA MET A 23 -51.89 84.87 18.65
C MET A 23 -51.06 83.72 19.24
N LEU A 24 -50.84 83.72 20.56
CA LEU A 24 -50.18 82.64 21.29
C LEU A 24 -50.95 81.31 21.18
N LEU A 25 -52.27 81.34 21.35
CA LEU A 25 -53.12 80.15 21.20
C LEU A 25 -53.05 79.57 19.79
N LYS A 26 -53.00 80.43 18.75
CA LYS A 26 -52.82 79.97 17.36
C LYS A 26 -51.44 79.33 17.16
N LEU A 27 -50.37 79.96 17.66
CA LEU A 27 -49.01 79.42 17.56
C LEU A 27 -48.86 78.07 18.27
N PHE A 28 -49.42 77.93 19.48
CA PHE A 28 -49.40 76.65 20.20
C PHE A 28 -50.21 75.58 19.49
N LYS A 29 -51.37 75.93 18.90
CA LYS A 29 -52.17 74.99 18.13
C LYS A 29 -51.47 74.54 16.84
N GLU A 30 -50.75 75.44 16.18
CA GLU A 30 -49.92 75.13 15.00
C GLU A 30 -48.76 74.21 15.38
N GLN A 31 -48.07 74.49 16.50
CA GLN A 31 -46.99 73.64 17.02
C GLN A 31 -47.51 72.26 17.43
N GLU A 32 -48.65 72.18 18.11
CA GLU A 32 -49.30 70.92 18.47
C GLU A 32 -49.67 70.12 17.23
N HIS A 33 -50.24 70.77 16.21
CA HIS A 33 -50.56 70.13 14.93
C HIS A 33 -49.30 69.58 14.25
N GLN A 34 -48.24 70.38 14.13
CA GLN A 34 -46.96 69.93 13.57
C GLN A 34 -46.32 68.80 14.37
N ALA A 35 -46.41 68.83 15.71
CA ALA A 35 -45.92 67.76 16.56
C ALA A 35 -46.72 66.47 16.36
N THR A 36 -48.05 66.55 16.25
CA THR A 36 -48.89 65.37 15.95
C THR A 36 -48.63 64.80 14.56
N GLU A 37 -48.43 65.63 13.53
CA GLU A 37 -48.10 65.14 12.18
C GLU A 37 -46.71 64.49 12.14
N ARG A 38 -45.71 65.06 12.83
CA ARG A 38 -44.39 64.42 12.99
C ARG A 38 -44.48 63.09 13.73
N ALA A 39 -45.28 63.02 14.80
CA ALA A 39 -45.49 61.78 15.53
C ALA A 39 -46.13 60.70 14.64
N LYS A 40 -47.14 61.06 13.84
CA LYS A 40 -47.76 60.14 12.87
C LYS A 40 -46.77 59.69 11.79
N LEU A 41 -45.91 60.58 11.30
CA LEU A 41 -44.87 60.22 10.33
C LEU A 41 -43.86 59.23 10.93
N ILE A 42 -43.39 59.47 12.15
CA ILE A 42 -42.48 58.56 12.86
C ILE A 42 -43.11 57.18 13.04
N ILE A 43 -44.39 57.12 13.43
CA ILE A 43 -45.12 55.85 13.57
C ILE A 43 -45.23 55.13 12.23
N ARG A 44 -45.61 55.83 11.15
CA ARG A 44 -45.69 55.23 9.81
C ARG A 44 -44.33 54.73 9.31
N GLU A 45 -43.25 55.47 9.55
CA GLU A 45 -41.90 55.05 9.20
C GLU A 45 -41.46 53.83 10.02
N ALA A 46 -41.80 53.78 11.30
CA ALA A 46 -41.52 52.64 12.16
C ALA A 46 -42.30 51.39 11.71
N GLU A 47 -43.58 51.54 11.35
CA GLU A 47 -44.42 50.47 10.80
C GLU A 47 -43.86 49.95 9.48
N ALA A 48 -43.50 50.84 8.55
CA ALA A 48 -42.91 50.46 7.26
C ALA A 48 -41.56 49.73 7.43
N LYS A 49 -40.70 50.23 8.33
CA LYS A 49 -39.42 49.56 8.65
C LYS A 49 -39.64 48.19 9.31
N ALA A 50 -40.60 48.08 10.22
CA ALA A 50 -40.94 46.80 10.85
C ALA A 50 -41.48 45.79 9.83
N GLU A 51 -42.32 46.23 8.89
CA GLU A 51 -42.82 45.37 7.82
C GLU A 51 -41.70 44.92 6.87
N SER A 52 -40.77 45.81 6.51
CA SER A 52 -39.58 45.46 5.73
C SER A 52 -38.72 44.43 6.46
N GLN A 53 -38.36 44.70 7.72
CA GLN A 53 -37.55 43.77 8.52
C GLN A 53 -38.22 42.40 8.68
N LYS A 54 -39.55 42.36 8.84
CA LYS A 54 -40.31 41.12 8.89
C LYS A 54 -40.20 40.35 7.57
N LYS A 55 -40.33 41.03 6.42
CA LYS A 55 -40.18 40.41 5.09
C LYS A 55 -38.76 39.89 4.88
N ASP A 56 -37.75 40.68 5.24
CA ASP A 56 -36.33 40.31 5.11
C ASP A 56 -36.01 39.07 5.96
N LYS A 57 -36.44 39.06 7.24
CA LYS A 57 -36.26 37.89 8.12
C LYS A 57 -37.00 36.65 7.64
N MET A 58 -38.17 36.82 7.04
CA MET A 58 -38.94 35.71 6.47
C MET A 58 -38.29 35.16 5.20
N LEU A 59 -37.66 36.01 4.39
CA LEU A 59 -36.83 35.61 3.24
C LEU A 59 -35.58 34.86 3.70
N GLU A 60 -34.82 35.40 4.65
CA GLU A 60 -33.64 34.73 5.22
C GLU A 60 -33.99 33.35 5.80
N ALA A 61 -35.11 33.24 6.53
CA ALA A 61 -35.58 31.97 7.07
C ALA A 61 -35.94 30.97 5.95
N LYS A 62 -36.54 31.45 4.85
CA LYS A 62 -36.88 30.63 3.69
C LYS A 62 -35.63 30.17 2.94
N GLU A 63 -34.64 31.04 2.77
CA GLU A 63 -33.34 30.69 2.17
C GLU A 63 -32.60 29.66 3.02
N HIS A 64 -32.54 29.87 4.33
CA HIS A 64 -31.92 28.92 5.26
C HIS A 64 -32.62 27.55 5.22
N PHE A 65 -33.96 27.55 5.19
CA PHE A 65 -34.73 26.31 5.06
C PHE A 65 -34.45 25.58 3.75
N LEU A 66 -34.40 26.31 2.61
CA LEU A 66 -34.08 25.72 1.31
C LEU A 66 -32.66 25.16 1.28
N LYS A 67 -31.69 25.86 1.87
CA LYS A 67 -30.31 25.39 1.98
C LYS A 67 -30.21 24.12 2.83
N LEU A 68 -30.83 24.11 4.01
CA LEU A 68 -30.85 22.95 4.90
C LEU A 68 -31.54 21.74 4.23
N LYS A 69 -32.62 21.99 3.48
CA LYS A 69 -33.31 20.95 2.71
C LYS A 69 -32.41 20.38 1.61
N ALA A 70 -31.68 21.23 0.88
CA ALA A 70 -30.75 20.78 -0.17
C ALA A 70 -29.59 19.95 0.42
N GLU A 71 -29.00 20.40 1.53
CA GLU A 71 -27.96 19.65 2.25
C GLU A 71 -28.47 18.27 2.72
N TYR A 72 -29.70 18.22 3.26
CA TYR A 72 -30.33 16.96 3.66
C TYR A 72 -30.61 16.02 2.48
N GLU A 73 -31.10 16.54 1.35
CA GLU A 73 -31.31 15.76 0.13
C GLU A 73 -29.99 15.22 -0.44
N GLU A 74 -28.92 16.02 -0.39
CA GLU A 74 -27.58 15.57 -0.79
C GLU A 74 -27.05 14.46 0.14
N GLU A 75 -27.16 14.63 1.46
CA GLU A 75 -26.74 13.63 2.42
C GLU A 75 -27.55 12.32 2.29
N ALA A 76 -28.87 12.43 2.08
CA ALA A 76 -29.74 11.30 1.83
C ALA A 76 -29.35 10.55 0.54
N ASN A 77 -29.05 11.29 -0.53
CA ASN A 77 -28.57 10.69 -1.79
C ASN A 77 -27.20 10.05 -1.64
N ARG A 78 -26.27 10.65 -0.90
CA ARG A 78 -24.97 10.05 -0.59
C ARG A 78 -25.15 8.74 0.18
N LYS A 79 -25.97 8.72 1.24
CA LYS A 79 -26.28 7.50 2.01
C LYS A 79 -26.92 6.42 1.12
N LYS A 80 -27.87 6.79 0.26
CA LYS A 80 -28.51 5.87 -0.68
C LYS A 80 -27.50 5.26 -1.66
N ASN A 81 -26.58 6.06 -2.20
CA ASN A 81 -25.54 5.57 -3.09
C ASN A 81 -24.57 4.60 -2.40
N ILE A 82 -24.20 4.88 -1.15
CA ILE A 82 -23.37 3.97 -0.33
C ILE A 82 -24.10 2.63 -0.10
N ILE A 83 -25.40 2.65 0.20
CA ILE A 83 -26.21 1.43 0.38
C ILE A 83 -26.23 0.61 -0.91
N ILE A 84 -26.50 1.24 -2.06
CA ILE A 84 -26.51 0.55 -3.37
C ILE A 84 -25.14 -0.05 -3.71
N GLN A 85 -24.05 0.66 -3.42
CA GLN A 85 -22.70 0.14 -3.62
C GLN A 85 -22.41 -1.06 -2.72
N ASN A 86 -22.84 -1.02 -1.46
CA ASN A 86 -22.69 -2.13 -0.53
C ASN A 86 -23.53 -3.34 -0.94
N GLU A 87 -24.78 -3.15 -1.37
CA GLU A 87 -25.61 -4.23 -1.92
C GLU A 87 -24.98 -4.89 -3.13
N ASN A 88 -24.41 -4.10 -4.05
CA ASN A 88 -23.71 -4.65 -5.22
C ASN A 88 -22.47 -5.45 -4.83
N LYS A 89 -21.70 -5.00 -3.83
CA LYS A 89 -20.55 -5.75 -3.28
C LYS A 89 -20.98 -7.08 -2.64
N VAL A 90 -22.08 -7.07 -1.88
CA VAL A 90 -22.64 -8.27 -1.26
C VAL A 90 -23.08 -9.26 -2.34
N LYS A 91 -23.80 -8.80 -3.36
CA LYS A 91 -24.25 -9.63 -4.48
C LYS A 91 -23.09 -10.26 -5.26
N GLN A 92 -22.00 -9.52 -5.49
CA GLN A 92 -20.79 -10.05 -6.11
C GLN A 92 -20.11 -11.12 -5.24
N ARG A 93 -20.07 -10.92 -3.92
CA ARG A 93 -19.54 -11.93 -2.99
C ARG A 93 -20.41 -13.19 -2.97
N GLU A 94 -21.74 -13.06 -2.95
CA GLU A 94 -22.65 -14.21 -3.03
C GLU A 94 -22.43 -15.01 -4.32
N GLN A 95 -22.34 -14.35 -5.48
CA GLN A 95 -22.06 -15.02 -6.74
C GLN A 95 -20.72 -15.77 -6.73
N PHE A 96 -19.69 -15.16 -6.13
CA PHE A 96 -18.37 -15.80 -6.00
C PHE A 96 -18.42 -17.02 -5.07
N ILE A 97 -19.13 -16.94 -3.95
CA ILE A 97 -19.31 -18.05 -3.00
C ILE A 97 -20.07 -19.20 -3.66
N THR A 98 -21.15 -18.92 -4.39
CA THR A 98 -21.90 -19.94 -5.13
C THR A 98 -21.01 -20.66 -6.15
N LYS A 99 -20.17 -19.92 -6.88
CA LYS A 99 -19.22 -20.52 -7.82
C LYS A 99 -18.18 -21.41 -7.10
N GLN A 100 -17.67 -20.97 -5.95
CA GLN A 100 -16.76 -21.80 -5.16
C GLN A 100 -17.43 -23.08 -4.66
N GLN A 101 -18.70 -23.02 -4.22
CA GLN A 101 -19.45 -24.20 -3.82
C GLN A 101 -19.64 -25.20 -4.97
N GLU A 102 -19.92 -24.71 -6.18
CA GLU A 102 -20.03 -25.57 -7.36
C GLU A 102 -18.69 -26.24 -7.70
N ASP A 103 -17.59 -25.50 -7.65
CA ASP A 103 -16.24 -26.05 -7.89
C ASP A 103 -15.84 -27.07 -6.82
N LEU A 104 -16.21 -26.82 -5.56
CA LEU A 104 -15.93 -27.72 -4.44
C LEU A 104 -16.74 -29.02 -4.58
N LYS A 105 -18.01 -28.93 -4.98
CA LYS A 105 -18.86 -30.09 -5.26
C LYS A 105 -18.35 -30.94 -6.43
N LYS A 106 -17.79 -30.30 -7.48
CA LYS A 106 -17.10 -31.04 -8.57
C LYS A 106 -15.87 -31.78 -8.07
N LYS A 107 -15.04 -31.14 -7.24
CA LYS A 107 -13.86 -31.78 -6.65
C LYS A 107 -14.23 -32.94 -5.72
N GLU A 108 -15.31 -32.82 -4.95
CA GLU A 108 -15.82 -33.95 -4.14
C GLU A 108 -16.20 -35.14 -5.03
N GLN A 109 -16.93 -34.90 -6.13
CA GLN A 109 -17.29 -35.95 -7.08
C GLN A 109 -16.06 -36.60 -7.72
N GLU A 110 -15.07 -35.81 -8.13
CA GLU A 110 -13.80 -36.35 -8.65
C GLU A 110 -13.05 -37.19 -7.60
N THR A 111 -13.08 -36.75 -6.34
CA THR A 111 -12.44 -37.45 -5.23
C THR A 111 -13.11 -38.80 -4.95
N ASP A 112 -14.44 -38.85 -4.99
CA ASP A 112 -15.17 -40.10 -4.80
C ASP A 112 -14.93 -41.09 -5.95
N VAL A 113 -14.87 -40.61 -7.20
CA VAL A 113 -14.46 -41.45 -8.35
C VAL A 113 -13.03 -41.99 -8.19
N LEU A 114 -12.11 -41.17 -7.67
CA LEU A 114 -10.74 -41.59 -7.37
C LEU A 114 -10.69 -42.64 -6.26
N LYS A 115 -11.48 -42.48 -5.19
CA LYS A 115 -11.59 -43.47 -4.11
C LYS A 115 -12.12 -44.80 -4.64
N ASP A 116 -13.14 -44.78 -5.49
CA ASP A 116 -13.70 -46.01 -6.08
C ASP A 116 -12.66 -46.72 -6.97
N LYS A 117 -11.91 -45.97 -7.79
CA LYS A 117 -10.79 -46.53 -8.57
C LYS A 117 -9.71 -47.12 -7.68
N LEU A 118 -9.36 -46.44 -6.59
CA LEU A 118 -8.35 -46.91 -5.65
C LEU A 118 -8.80 -48.20 -4.93
N ASN A 119 -10.07 -48.26 -4.52
CA ASN A 119 -10.66 -49.45 -3.93
C ASN A 119 -10.65 -50.64 -4.90
N GLN A 120 -10.98 -50.43 -6.18
CA GLN A 120 -10.86 -51.47 -7.21
C GLN A 120 -9.41 -51.93 -7.41
N GLN A 121 -8.45 -51.01 -7.38
CA GLN A 121 -7.03 -51.37 -7.47
C GLN A 121 -6.56 -52.15 -6.24
N LEU A 122 -7.01 -51.79 -5.03
CA LEU A 122 -6.74 -52.51 -3.79
C LEU A 122 -7.32 -53.92 -3.81
N GLU A 123 -8.56 -54.09 -4.28
CA GLU A 123 -9.16 -55.42 -4.48
C GLU A 123 -8.37 -56.25 -5.50
N GLY A 124 -7.99 -55.63 -6.63
CA GLY A 124 -7.15 -56.28 -7.63
C GLY A 124 -5.79 -56.68 -7.08
N PHE A 125 -5.16 -55.84 -6.26
CA PHE A 125 -3.89 -56.13 -5.61
C PHE A 125 -4.01 -57.23 -4.57
N ASN A 126 -5.08 -57.23 -3.76
CA ASN A 126 -5.35 -58.27 -2.77
C ASN A 126 -5.58 -59.63 -3.42
N LYS A 127 -6.36 -59.71 -4.51
CA LYS A 127 -6.47 -60.96 -5.29
C LYS A 127 -5.13 -61.43 -5.82
N ARG A 128 -4.33 -60.51 -6.38
CA ARG A 128 -3.01 -60.84 -6.91
C ARG A 128 -2.06 -61.32 -5.81
N LYS A 129 -2.17 -60.74 -4.61
CA LYS A 129 -1.44 -61.15 -3.41
C LYS A 129 -1.88 -62.54 -2.95
N GLU A 130 -3.17 -62.82 -2.91
CA GLU A 130 -3.70 -64.17 -2.61
C GLU A 130 -3.22 -65.21 -3.63
N ASP A 131 -3.26 -64.89 -4.92
CA ASP A 131 -2.73 -65.75 -5.99
C ASP A 131 -1.22 -65.98 -5.84
N LEU A 132 -0.47 -64.92 -5.51
CA LEU A 132 0.97 -65.00 -5.23
C LEU A 132 1.25 -65.83 -3.97
N GLU A 133 0.46 -65.70 -2.91
CA GLU A 133 0.57 -66.50 -1.69
C GLU A 133 0.20 -67.97 -1.94
N ALA A 134 -0.77 -68.24 -2.82
CA ALA A 134 -1.12 -69.59 -3.26
C ALA A 134 0.01 -70.21 -4.10
N GLN A 135 0.60 -69.44 -5.03
CA GLN A 135 1.79 -69.85 -5.79
C GLN A 135 3.00 -70.04 -4.89
N PHE A 136 3.18 -69.18 -3.88
CA PHE A 136 4.23 -69.32 -2.88
C PHE A 136 4.03 -70.59 -2.08
N ARG A 137 2.81 -70.91 -1.63
CA ARG A 137 2.50 -72.17 -0.95
C ARG A 137 2.76 -73.38 -1.84
N ASP A 138 2.39 -73.35 -3.12
CA ASP A 138 2.68 -74.44 -4.06
C ASP A 138 4.19 -74.59 -4.30
N LYS A 139 4.91 -73.47 -4.43
CA LYS A 139 6.38 -73.45 -4.47
C LYS A 139 7.01 -73.93 -3.17
N GLN A 140 6.46 -73.59 -2.01
CA GLN A 140 6.97 -74.01 -0.71
C GLN A 140 6.77 -75.52 -0.53
N ALA A 141 5.62 -76.05 -0.95
CA ALA A 141 5.36 -77.49 -0.98
C ALA A 141 6.28 -78.22 -1.97
N LYS A 142 6.56 -77.63 -3.14
CA LYS A 142 7.58 -78.14 -4.08
C LYS A 142 8.98 -78.07 -3.52
N VAL A 143 9.36 -76.95 -2.91
CA VAL A 143 10.66 -76.77 -2.26
C VAL A 143 10.79 -77.69 -1.07
N GLU A 144 9.74 -77.99 -0.29
CA GLU A 144 9.79 -79.01 0.76
C GLU A 144 9.96 -80.40 0.17
N LYS A 145 9.29 -80.72 -0.94
CA LYS A 145 9.50 -81.98 -1.68
C LYS A 145 10.92 -82.10 -2.22
N ASP A 146 11.39 -81.05 -2.88
CA ASP A 146 12.74 -80.94 -3.44
C ASP A 146 13.76 -80.92 -2.31
N HIS A 147 13.48 -80.29 -1.17
CA HIS A 147 14.33 -80.29 0.02
C HIS A 147 14.35 -81.68 0.68
N HIS A 148 13.26 -82.45 0.65
CA HIS A 148 13.25 -83.86 1.05
C HIS A 148 14.05 -84.73 0.08
N GLU A 149 13.96 -84.47 -1.23
CA GLU A 149 14.74 -85.15 -2.27
C GLU A 149 16.24 -84.79 -2.16
N ILE A 150 16.56 -83.51 -1.97
CA ILE A 150 17.89 -82.97 -1.77
C ILE A 150 18.43 -83.43 -0.42
N LEU A 151 17.66 -83.52 0.66
CA LEU A 151 18.08 -84.13 1.93
C LEU A 151 18.42 -85.61 1.72
N SER A 152 17.58 -86.38 1.03
CA SER A 152 17.91 -87.80 0.71
C SER A 152 19.12 -87.96 -0.23
N ARG A 153 19.42 -86.94 -1.05
CA ARG A 153 20.60 -86.88 -1.92
C ARG A 153 21.83 -86.31 -1.20
N LEU A 154 21.66 -85.40 -0.24
CA LEU A 154 22.71 -84.81 0.61
C LEU A 154 23.14 -85.79 1.70
N GLU A 155 22.22 -86.57 2.28
CA GLU A 155 22.52 -87.75 3.12
C GLU A 155 23.34 -88.79 2.35
N ARG A 156 23.26 -88.79 1.01
CA ARG A 156 24.06 -89.64 0.12
C ARG A 156 25.37 -89.01 -0.37
N ILE A 157 25.55 -87.69 -0.32
CA ILE A 157 26.64 -87.01 -1.07
C ILE A 157 27.43 -86.00 -0.22
N ALA A 158 26.97 -85.54 0.93
CA ALA A 158 27.69 -84.52 1.70
C ALA A 158 28.67 -85.14 2.71
N ASN A 159 29.91 -85.40 2.27
CA ASN A 159 31.09 -85.38 3.15
C ASN A 159 31.49 -83.92 3.45
N LEU A 160 30.58 -83.16 4.06
CA LEU A 160 30.85 -81.86 4.66
C LEU A 160 30.44 -81.94 6.13
N SER A 161 31.28 -81.44 7.01
CA SER A 161 30.97 -81.44 8.44
C SER A 161 29.78 -80.51 8.69
N ALA A 162 28.88 -80.91 9.60
CA ALA A 162 27.70 -80.11 9.95
C ALA A 162 28.06 -78.69 10.46
N ASP A 163 29.30 -78.50 10.91
CA ASP A 163 29.80 -77.23 11.43
C ASP A 163 30.16 -76.24 10.31
N GLU A 164 30.78 -76.68 9.21
CA GLU A 164 31.15 -75.80 8.08
C GLU A 164 29.93 -75.25 7.32
N ALA A 165 28.88 -76.08 7.16
CA ALA A 165 27.63 -75.64 6.53
C ALA A 165 26.86 -74.64 7.39
N ARG A 166 26.94 -74.77 8.71
CA ARG A 166 26.31 -73.87 9.67
C ARG A 166 27.01 -72.51 9.70
N GLU A 167 28.33 -72.51 9.59
CA GLU A 167 29.15 -71.29 9.58
C GLU A 167 28.91 -70.47 8.30
N GLN A 168 28.88 -71.10 7.11
CA GLN A 168 28.52 -70.42 5.86
C GLN A 168 27.09 -69.85 5.87
N LEU A 169 26.13 -70.56 6.49
CA LEU A 169 24.75 -70.07 6.60
C LEU A 169 24.66 -68.82 7.48
N VAL A 170 25.40 -68.81 8.60
CA VAL A 170 25.47 -67.67 9.52
C VAL A 170 26.16 -66.47 8.85
N GLU A 171 27.22 -66.70 8.07
CA GLU A 171 27.93 -65.66 7.32
C GLU A 171 27.01 -64.99 6.28
N ASN A 172 26.27 -65.80 5.52
CA ASN A 172 25.32 -65.31 4.52
C ASN A 172 24.15 -64.54 5.15
N LEU A 173 23.60 -65.03 6.27
CA LEU A 173 22.55 -64.34 7.03
C LEU A 173 23.04 -62.99 7.59
N LYS A 174 24.29 -62.91 8.07
CA LYS A 174 24.90 -61.66 8.52
C LYS A 174 25.05 -60.66 7.36
N SER A 175 25.52 -61.11 6.21
CA SER A 175 25.68 -60.28 5.01
C SER A 175 24.33 -59.74 4.50
N GLU A 176 23.32 -60.61 4.47
CA GLU A 176 21.96 -60.25 4.07
C GLU A 176 21.31 -59.29 5.06
N ALA A 177 21.44 -59.53 6.37
CA ALA A 177 20.94 -58.63 7.42
C ALA A 177 21.61 -57.25 7.35
N SER A 178 22.93 -57.19 7.10
CA SER A 178 23.68 -55.95 6.93
C SER A 178 23.21 -55.14 5.72
N THR A 179 22.96 -55.83 4.60
CA THR A 179 22.47 -55.20 3.35
C THR A 179 21.04 -54.66 3.53
N ARG A 180 20.15 -55.44 4.16
CA ARG A 180 18.77 -55.02 4.46
C ARG A 180 18.74 -53.85 5.44
N ALA A 181 19.57 -53.89 6.50
CA ALA A 181 19.67 -52.79 7.45
C ALA A 181 20.15 -51.49 6.78
N SER A 182 21.13 -51.59 5.87
CA SER A 182 21.63 -50.42 5.11
C SER A 182 20.58 -49.82 4.18
N SER A 183 19.76 -50.65 3.52
CA SER A 183 18.62 -50.19 2.72
C SER A 183 17.58 -49.51 3.60
N TYR A 184 17.22 -50.14 4.73
CA TYR A 184 16.22 -49.62 5.65
C TYR A 184 16.62 -48.27 6.26
N ILE A 185 17.90 -48.09 6.61
CA ILE A 185 18.44 -46.81 7.08
C ILE A 185 18.35 -45.76 5.97
N LYS A 186 18.70 -46.09 4.72
CA LYS A 186 18.57 -45.16 3.59
C LYS A 186 17.14 -44.72 3.37
N ASP A 187 16.19 -45.66 3.43
CA ASP A 187 14.77 -45.38 3.25
C ASP A 187 14.23 -44.46 4.36
N ILE A 188 14.58 -44.74 5.62
CA ILE A 188 14.24 -43.88 6.77
C ILE A 188 14.81 -42.47 6.60
N VAL A 189 16.07 -42.34 6.18
CA VAL A 189 16.70 -41.02 5.97
C VAL A 189 16.04 -40.27 4.81
N ALA A 190 15.68 -40.96 3.73
CA ALA A 190 14.97 -40.36 2.60
C ALA A 190 13.56 -39.90 2.99
N GLU A 191 12.82 -40.72 3.74
CA GLU A 191 11.50 -40.38 4.28
C GLU A 191 11.57 -39.22 5.28
N ALA A 192 12.56 -39.21 6.17
CA ALA A 192 12.79 -38.11 7.10
C ALA A 192 13.07 -36.79 6.36
N LYS A 193 13.88 -36.81 5.29
CA LYS A 193 14.14 -35.62 4.45
C LYS A 193 12.88 -35.14 3.72
N LEU A 194 12.10 -36.05 3.15
CA LEU A 194 10.83 -35.71 2.49
C LEU A 194 9.82 -35.10 3.47
N THR A 195 9.68 -35.71 4.64
CA THR A 195 8.81 -35.23 5.72
C THR A 195 9.27 -33.86 6.23
N ALA A 196 10.57 -33.67 6.49
CA ALA A 196 11.12 -32.38 6.91
C ALA A 196 10.88 -31.28 5.88
N THR A 197 11.05 -31.59 4.58
CA THR A 197 10.80 -30.63 3.49
C THR A 197 9.32 -30.24 3.43
N LYS A 198 8.42 -31.20 3.65
CA LYS A 198 6.97 -30.97 3.67
C LYS A 198 6.56 -30.09 4.85
N GLU A 199 7.04 -30.40 6.05
CA GLU A 199 6.76 -29.59 7.25
C GLU A 199 7.38 -28.19 7.14
N ALA A 200 8.60 -28.04 6.61
CA ALA A 200 9.20 -26.72 6.37
C ALA A 200 8.34 -25.86 5.42
N LYS A 201 7.86 -26.44 4.31
CA LYS A 201 6.94 -25.74 3.39
C LYS A 201 5.63 -25.36 4.08
N LYS A 202 5.10 -26.24 4.93
CA LYS A 202 3.88 -25.96 5.71
C LYS A 202 4.08 -24.78 6.67
N VAL A 203 5.18 -24.75 7.42
CA VAL A 203 5.52 -23.63 8.33
C VAL A 203 5.58 -22.31 7.56
N VAL A 204 6.25 -22.28 6.40
CA VAL A 204 6.34 -21.07 5.57
C VAL A 204 4.95 -20.63 5.08
N ILE A 205 4.13 -21.55 4.56
CA ILE A 205 2.78 -21.25 4.07
C ILE A 205 1.89 -20.72 5.19
N GLU A 206 1.88 -21.38 6.35
CA GLU A 206 1.08 -20.95 7.51
C GLU A 206 1.51 -19.58 8.02
N THR A 207 2.82 -19.32 8.06
CA THR A 207 3.37 -18.01 8.47
C THR A 207 2.90 -16.90 7.52
N ILE A 208 2.95 -17.14 6.20
CA ILE A 208 2.46 -16.19 5.19
C ILE A 208 0.96 -15.97 5.34
N GLN A 209 0.17 -17.03 5.49
CA GLN A 209 -1.29 -16.96 5.61
C GLN A 209 -1.75 -16.19 6.84
N ARG A 210 -1.08 -16.37 7.99
CA ARG A 210 -1.39 -15.65 9.24
C ARG A 210 -1.04 -14.15 9.15
N THR A 211 -0.19 -13.75 8.21
CA THR A 211 0.33 -12.37 8.08
C THR A 211 -0.17 -11.66 6.80
N ALA A 212 -1.23 -12.18 6.18
CA ALA A 212 -1.81 -11.59 4.97
C ALA A 212 -2.75 -10.41 5.30
N ALA A 213 -2.19 -9.22 5.48
CA ALA A 213 -2.94 -7.96 5.43
C ALA A 213 -2.65 -7.21 4.12
N GLU A 214 -3.69 -6.68 3.48
CA GLU A 214 -3.57 -5.78 2.32
C GLU A 214 -3.19 -4.38 2.81
N HIS A 215 -2.05 -3.85 2.36
CA HIS A 215 -1.60 -2.51 2.74
C HIS A 215 -1.28 -1.66 1.51
N ALA A 216 -1.70 -0.40 1.58
CA ALA A 216 -1.57 0.57 0.51
C ALA A 216 -0.11 1.00 0.33
N ILE A 217 0.28 1.17 -0.93
CA ILE A 217 1.60 1.65 -1.36
C ILE A 217 1.59 3.18 -1.24
N GLU A 218 2.56 3.75 -0.52
CA GLU A 218 2.75 5.20 -0.42
C GLU A 218 3.87 5.64 -1.38
N ASN A 219 3.61 6.66 -2.22
CA ASN A 219 4.56 7.13 -3.23
C ASN A 219 5.75 7.90 -2.62
N CYS A 220 6.93 7.77 -3.23
CA CYS A 220 8.20 8.36 -2.76
C CYS A 220 8.34 9.87 -3.01
N VAL A 221 7.41 10.50 -3.73
CA VAL A 221 7.41 11.93 -4.05
C VAL A 221 6.28 12.61 -3.30
N SER A 222 6.62 13.64 -2.51
CA SER A 222 5.64 14.48 -1.84
C SER A 222 5.23 15.61 -2.78
N ILE A 223 4.15 15.38 -3.53
CA ILE A 223 3.52 16.43 -4.33
C ILE A 223 2.60 17.22 -3.42
N PHE A 224 2.81 18.55 -3.37
CA PHE A 224 1.89 19.45 -2.68
C PHE A 224 0.94 20.06 -3.71
N ASN A 225 -0.31 19.60 -3.68
CA ASN A 225 -1.36 20.11 -4.56
C ASN A 225 -1.89 21.44 -4.04
N ILE A 226 -2.14 22.38 -4.96
CA ILE A 226 -2.55 23.75 -4.66
C ILE A 226 -3.88 24.02 -5.34
N GLU A 227 -4.80 24.66 -4.62
CA GLU A 227 -6.17 24.94 -5.10
C GLU A 227 -6.23 26.07 -6.15
N SER A 228 -5.20 26.93 -6.24
CA SER A 228 -5.09 27.98 -7.26
C SER A 228 -3.67 28.52 -7.42
N ASP A 229 -3.34 29.01 -8.62
CA ASP A 229 -2.05 29.65 -8.91
C ASP A 229 -1.80 30.93 -8.10
N ASP A 230 -2.86 31.57 -7.59
CA ASP A 230 -2.76 32.74 -6.72
C ASP A 230 -2.09 32.38 -5.36
N ILE A 231 -2.35 31.16 -4.86
CA ILE A 231 -1.68 30.61 -3.68
C ILE A 231 -0.23 30.24 -4.03
N LYS A 232 0.03 29.68 -5.23
CA LYS A 232 1.39 29.40 -5.72
C LYS A 232 2.24 30.68 -5.72
N GLY A 233 1.71 31.80 -6.20
CA GLY A 233 2.36 33.12 -6.17
C GLY A 233 2.67 33.62 -4.75
N LYS A 234 1.79 33.39 -3.77
CA LYS A 234 2.01 33.75 -2.36
C LYS A 234 3.07 32.87 -1.69
N ILE A 235 3.12 31.58 -2.04
CA ILE A 235 4.14 30.64 -1.55
C ILE A 235 5.52 31.02 -2.08
N ILE A 236 5.64 31.38 -3.36
CA ILE A 236 6.90 31.89 -3.95
C ILE A 236 7.31 33.21 -3.27
N GLY A 237 6.36 34.13 -3.13
CA GLY A 237 6.61 35.48 -2.63
C GLY A 237 7.39 36.34 -3.64
N ARG A 238 7.51 37.64 -3.34
CA ARG A 238 8.28 38.56 -4.19
C ARG A 238 9.74 38.10 -4.27
N GLU A 239 10.25 37.90 -5.48
CA GLU A 239 11.63 37.45 -5.76
C GLU A 239 11.99 36.08 -5.14
N GLY A 240 11.00 35.22 -4.86
CA GLY A 240 11.24 33.90 -4.27
C GLY A 240 11.60 33.94 -2.78
N ARG A 241 11.45 35.08 -2.10
CA ARG A 241 11.88 35.26 -0.70
C ARG A 241 11.22 34.28 0.28
N ASN A 242 9.98 33.87 0.01
CA ASN A 242 9.23 33.00 0.91
C ASN A 242 9.68 31.55 0.74
N ILE A 243 9.92 31.11 -0.51
CA ILE A 243 10.52 29.80 -0.79
C ILE A 243 11.92 29.71 -0.17
N ARG A 244 12.79 30.71 -0.38
CA ARG A 244 14.13 30.69 0.22
C ARG A 244 14.10 30.62 1.75
N ALA A 245 13.17 31.31 2.40
CA ALA A 245 12.99 31.22 3.85
C ALA A 245 12.53 29.82 4.29
N LEU A 246 11.64 29.18 3.52
CA LEU A 246 11.17 27.83 3.79
C LEU A 246 12.29 26.79 3.55
N GLU A 247 13.05 26.91 2.46
CA GLU A 247 14.21 26.08 2.15
C GLU A 247 15.29 26.21 3.23
N ALA A 248 15.59 27.44 3.67
CA ALA A 248 16.54 27.69 4.75
C ALA A 248 16.08 27.11 6.10
N ALA A 249 14.78 27.23 6.42
CA ALA A 249 14.23 26.75 7.68
C ALA A 249 14.08 25.23 7.76
N THR A 250 13.81 24.56 6.62
CA THR A 250 13.54 23.12 6.56
C THR A 250 14.72 22.30 6.03
N GLY A 251 15.62 22.93 5.27
CA GLY A 251 16.75 22.27 4.61
C GLY A 251 16.33 21.35 3.46
N VAL A 252 15.24 21.67 2.76
CA VAL A 252 14.76 20.98 1.54
C VAL A 252 14.83 21.93 0.35
N GLU A 253 14.78 21.39 -0.87
CA GLU A 253 14.73 22.16 -2.11
C GLU A 253 13.29 22.15 -2.64
N ILE A 254 12.77 23.31 -3.00
CA ILE A 254 11.38 23.44 -3.48
C ILE A 254 11.41 23.78 -4.97
N ILE A 255 11.05 22.80 -5.78
CA ILE A 255 11.03 22.93 -7.22
C ILE A 255 9.64 23.42 -7.64
N VAL A 256 9.62 24.59 -8.24
CA VAL A 256 8.42 25.21 -8.80
C VAL A 256 8.58 25.22 -10.31
N ASP A 257 7.84 24.34 -10.99
CA ASP A 257 7.84 24.23 -12.45
C ASP A 257 6.56 24.84 -13.05
N ASP A 258 6.48 24.90 -14.38
CA ASP A 258 5.32 25.36 -15.16
C ASP A 258 4.10 24.43 -15.03
N THR A 259 4.23 23.32 -14.31
CA THR A 259 3.11 22.44 -13.96
C THR A 259 2.08 23.22 -13.12
N PRO A 260 0.83 23.37 -13.61
CA PRO A 260 -0.22 24.06 -12.87
C PRO A 260 -0.57 23.30 -11.59
N GLU A 261 -0.99 24.02 -10.54
CA GLU A 261 -1.58 23.45 -9.32
C GLU A 261 -0.68 22.51 -8.47
N ALA A 262 0.64 22.46 -8.70
CA ALA A 262 1.55 21.62 -7.93
C ALA A 262 2.90 22.29 -7.58
N ILE A 263 3.42 21.98 -6.39
CA ILE A 263 4.80 22.26 -5.96
C ILE A 263 5.46 20.93 -5.57
N ILE A 264 6.70 20.73 -6.04
CA ILE A 264 7.48 19.53 -5.76
C ILE A 264 8.46 19.83 -4.63
N ILE A 265 8.41 19.02 -3.57
CA ILE A 265 9.33 19.13 -2.43
C ILE A 265 10.40 18.05 -2.58
N SER A 266 11.61 18.47 -2.91
CA SER A 266 12.78 17.61 -3.06
C SER A 266 13.65 17.66 -1.80
N GLY A 267 14.15 16.52 -1.36
CA GLY A 267 15.01 16.46 -0.17
C GLY A 267 15.36 15.03 0.22
N PHE A 268 16.62 14.82 0.57
CA PHE A 268 17.15 13.50 0.93
C PHE A 268 16.57 12.97 2.26
N ASP A 269 16.33 13.86 3.24
CA ASP A 269 15.72 13.47 4.51
C ASP A 269 14.19 13.48 4.41
N PRO A 270 13.51 12.31 4.52
CA PRO A 270 12.06 12.23 4.44
C PRO A 270 11.35 13.00 5.56
N VAL A 271 11.94 13.10 6.76
CA VAL A 271 11.33 13.82 7.88
C VAL A 271 11.31 15.32 7.57
N ARG A 272 12.38 15.85 6.95
CA ARG A 272 12.43 17.26 6.52
C ARG A 272 11.39 17.56 5.44
N ARG A 273 11.21 16.65 4.46
CA ARG A 273 10.18 16.77 3.44
C ARG A 273 8.78 16.85 4.05
N GLU A 274 8.51 16.02 5.04
CA GLU A 274 7.23 16.02 5.73
C GLU A 274 7.02 17.28 6.58
N ILE A 275 8.04 17.76 7.29
CA ILE A 275 8.01 19.05 7.99
C ILE A 275 7.68 20.17 7.01
N ALA A 276 8.33 20.20 5.84
CA ALA A 276 8.07 21.22 4.82
C ALA A 276 6.64 21.14 4.27
N ARG A 277 6.15 19.93 3.94
CA ARG A 277 4.80 19.69 3.43
C ARG A 277 3.74 20.14 4.44
N LEU A 278 3.88 19.74 5.70
CA LEU A 278 2.91 20.08 6.75
C LEU A 278 2.98 21.57 7.12
N SER A 279 4.18 22.17 7.09
CA SER A 279 4.36 23.61 7.29
C SER A 279 3.69 24.41 6.18
N LEU A 280 3.84 24.00 4.92
CA LEU A 280 3.14 24.59 3.77
C LEU A 280 1.63 24.51 3.93
N HIS A 281 1.10 23.33 4.31
CA HIS A 281 -0.33 23.17 4.56
C HIS A 281 -0.85 24.14 5.64
N ARG A 282 -0.11 24.29 6.75
CA ARG A 282 -0.46 25.20 7.85
C ARG A 282 -0.39 26.67 7.40
N LEU A 283 0.61 27.05 6.61
CA LEU A 283 0.81 28.41 6.10
C LEU A 283 -0.27 28.79 5.07
N VAL A 284 -0.69 27.87 4.20
CA VAL A 284 -1.77 28.08 3.24
C VAL A 284 -3.11 28.24 3.96
N ALA A 285 -3.40 27.39 4.96
CA ALA A 285 -4.62 27.48 5.76
C ALA A 285 -4.72 28.80 6.55
N ASP A 286 -3.59 29.32 7.06
CA ASP A 286 -3.51 30.62 7.76
C ASP A 286 -3.59 31.81 6.77
N GLY A 287 -3.29 31.60 5.48
CA GLY A 287 -3.31 32.61 4.43
C GLY A 287 -2.20 33.68 4.53
N ARG A 288 -1.35 33.63 5.56
CA ARG A 288 -0.26 34.58 5.83
C ARG A 288 1.10 33.93 5.62
N ILE A 289 1.73 34.24 4.48
CA ILE A 289 3.01 33.65 4.08
C ILE A 289 4.08 34.74 4.02
N HIS A 290 4.90 34.85 5.07
CA HIS A 290 6.05 35.75 5.14
C HIS A 290 7.20 35.11 5.95
N PRO A 291 8.46 35.53 5.77
CA PRO A 291 9.63 34.81 6.31
C PRO A 291 9.57 34.51 7.81
N ALA A 292 9.28 35.52 8.65
CA ALA A 292 9.20 35.32 10.10
C ALA A 292 8.12 34.30 10.53
N ARG A 293 6.98 34.25 9.81
CA ARG A 293 5.92 33.29 10.10
C ARG A 293 6.29 31.90 9.62
N ILE A 294 6.98 31.80 8.49
CA ILE A 294 7.50 30.53 7.97
C ILE A 294 8.43 29.89 9.00
N GLU A 295 9.39 30.65 9.53
CA GLU A 295 10.31 30.16 10.56
C GLU A 295 9.58 29.68 11.82
N GLU A 296 8.61 30.46 12.32
CA GLU A 296 7.80 30.11 13.48
C GLU A 296 6.99 28.82 13.26
N VAL A 297 6.29 28.71 12.12
CA VAL A 297 5.46 27.55 11.78
C VAL A 297 6.32 26.32 11.57
N VAL A 298 7.47 26.44 10.92
CA VAL A 298 8.41 25.33 10.73
C VAL A 298 8.95 24.85 12.07
N ALA A 299 9.36 25.76 12.98
CA ALA A 299 9.84 25.38 14.31
C ALA A 299 8.76 24.64 15.12
N LYS A 300 7.52 25.14 15.10
CA LYS A 300 6.38 24.48 15.77
C LYS A 300 6.04 23.13 15.15
N THR A 301 6.12 23.03 13.82
CA THR A 301 5.83 21.79 13.08
C THR A 301 6.91 20.74 13.30
N LYS A 302 8.17 21.13 13.33
CA LYS A 302 9.30 20.28 13.69
C LYS A 302 9.10 19.65 15.07
N LYS A 303 8.80 20.48 16.09
CA LYS A 303 8.52 19.98 17.45
C LYS A 303 7.35 18.99 17.47
N SER A 304 6.27 19.31 16.78
CA SER A 304 5.09 18.43 16.67
C SER A 304 5.41 17.08 16.03
N ILE A 305 6.25 17.06 14.99
CA ILE A 305 6.65 15.83 14.31
C ILE A 305 7.64 15.04 15.17
N ASP A 306 8.55 15.69 15.87
CA ASP A 306 9.48 15.03 16.80
C ASP A 306 8.72 14.31 17.93
N ASP A 307 7.67 14.94 18.48
CA ASP A 307 6.79 14.34 19.49
C ASP A 307 6.01 13.14 18.88
N GLU A 308 5.47 13.29 17.67
CA GLU A 308 4.75 12.23 16.95
C GLU A 308 5.66 11.02 16.62
N ILE A 309 6.92 11.26 16.24
CA ILE A 309 7.92 10.21 16.01
C ILE A 309 8.09 9.34 17.25
N VAL A 310 8.24 9.95 18.42
CA VAL A 310 8.42 9.20 19.67
C VAL A 310 7.17 8.39 19.98
N GLU A 311 5.98 9.01 19.86
CA GLU A 311 4.70 8.33 20.11
C GLU A 311 4.49 7.11 19.19
N ILE A 312 4.80 7.25 17.90
CA ILE A 312 4.70 6.15 16.92
C ILE A 312 5.67 5.02 17.26
N GLY A 313 6.90 5.36 17.64
CA GLY A 313 7.90 4.39 18.07
C GLY A 313 7.44 3.60 19.31
N GLU A 314 6.96 4.30 20.33
CA GLU A 314 6.46 3.70 21.57
C GLU A 314 5.25 2.79 21.31
N ARG A 315 4.28 3.29 20.55
CA ARG A 315 3.09 2.52 20.16
C ARG A 315 3.46 1.26 19.39
N THR A 316 4.41 1.36 18.45
CA THR A 316 4.87 0.21 17.67
C THR A 316 5.53 -0.85 18.55
N ALA A 317 6.37 -0.43 19.51
CA ALA A 317 7.00 -1.35 20.45
C ALA A 317 5.96 -2.06 21.34
N ILE A 318 4.93 -1.32 21.81
CA ILE A 318 3.82 -1.85 22.60
C ILE A 318 2.98 -2.85 21.79
N ASP A 319 2.56 -2.47 20.58
CA ASP A 319 1.74 -3.32 19.69
C ASP A 319 2.44 -4.67 19.39
N LEU A 320 3.76 -4.63 19.21
CA LEU A 320 4.56 -5.82 18.96
C LEU A 320 4.92 -6.59 20.25
N GLY A 321 4.67 -6.03 21.43
CA GLY A 321 5.04 -6.62 22.72
C GLY A 321 6.56 -6.66 22.95
N ILE A 322 7.29 -5.69 22.40
CA ILE A 322 8.74 -5.53 22.58
C ILE A 322 8.96 -4.56 23.74
N HIS A 323 9.65 -5.01 24.79
CA HIS A 323 9.89 -4.22 26.00
C HIS A 323 11.38 -3.93 26.20
N GLY A 324 11.68 -2.76 26.77
CA GLY A 324 13.04 -2.37 27.14
C GLY A 324 13.93 -1.98 25.95
N LEU A 325 13.35 -1.45 24.86
CA LEU A 325 14.15 -0.79 23.82
C LEU A 325 14.72 0.52 24.40
N HIS A 326 15.94 0.86 24.01
CA HIS A 326 16.52 2.15 24.36
C HIS A 326 15.69 3.29 23.75
N PRO A 327 15.46 4.42 24.46
CA PRO A 327 14.65 5.54 23.95
C PRO A 327 15.08 6.04 22.57
N GLU A 328 16.38 5.99 22.29
CA GLU A 328 16.90 6.37 20.98
C GLU A 328 16.50 5.39 19.87
N LEU A 329 16.51 4.07 20.12
CA LEU A 329 16.01 3.08 19.17
C LEU A 329 14.51 3.25 18.94
N ILE A 330 13.75 3.57 20.00
CA ILE A 330 12.31 3.87 19.89
C ILE A 330 12.09 5.07 18.96
N ARG A 331 12.85 6.15 19.15
CA ARG A 331 12.82 7.33 18.28
C ARG A 331 13.15 6.98 16.83
N MET A 332 14.18 6.17 16.61
CA MET A 332 14.57 5.73 15.26
C MET A 332 13.50 4.85 14.59
N VAL A 333 12.86 3.95 15.35
CA VAL A 333 11.71 3.16 14.85
C VAL A 333 10.58 4.09 14.42
N GLY A 334 10.25 5.12 15.22
CA GLY A 334 9.27 6.13 14.83
C GLY A 334 9.60 6.83 13.52
N ARG A 335 10.89 7.16 13.30
CA ARG A 335 11.36 7.81 12.06
C ARG A 335 11.17 6.95 10.82
N MET A 336 11.12 5.62 10.95
CA MET A 336 10.84 4.73 9.82
C MET A 336 9.49 5.02 9.17
N ARG A 337 8.52 5.61 9.90
CA ARG A 337 7.20 5.98 9.35
C ARG A 337 7.31 6.96 8.18
N PHE A 338 8.31 7.82 8.17
CA PHE A 338 8.47 8.85 7.14
C PHE A 338 9.31 8.33 5.98
N ARG A 339 10.02 7.21 6.14
CA ARG A 339 10.86 6.63 5.10
C ARG A 339 10.08 5.59 4.30
N SER A 340 10.23 5.65 2.98
CA SER A 340 9.77 4.59 2.08
C SER A 340 10.99 3.96 1.42
N SER A 341 10.94 2.64 1.21
CA SER A 341 11.93 1.89 0.46
C SER A 341 11.19 1.06 -0.58
N TYR A 342 11.57 1.18 -1.86
CA TYR A 342 10.94 0.44 -2.97
C TYR A 342 9.40 0.56 -2.99
N GLY A 343 8.84 1.74 -2.70
CA GLY A 343 7.39 1.99 -2.69
C GLY A 343 6.63 1.48 -1.45
N GLN A 344 7.31 0.88 -0.47
CA GLN A 344 6.70 0.47 0.79
C GLN A 344 7.16 1.37 1.93
N ASN A 345 6.23 1.65 2.87
CA ASN A 345 6.57 2.34 4.11
C ASN A 345 7.50 1.47 4.96
N LEU A 346 8.65 2.01 5.38
CA LEU A 346 9.69 1.24 6.07
C LEU A 346 9.25 0.72 7.44
N LEU A 347 8.50 1.52 8.21
CA LEU A 347 7.98 1.09 9.50
C LEU A 347 7.00 -0.06 9.33
N GLN A 348 6.12 0.04 8.33
CA GLN A 348 5.13 -1.00 8.08
C GLN A 348 5.80 -2.30 7.64
N HIS A 349 6.78 -2.21 6.73
CA HIS A 349 7.61 -3.35 6.33
C HIS A 349 8.28 -3.99 7.55
N SER A 350 8.96 -3.20 8.39
CA SER A 350 9.64 -3.72 9.57
C SER A 350 8.69 -4.37 10.59
N ARG A 351 7.46 -3.84 10.74
CA ARG A 351 6.41 -4.47 11.56
C ARG A 351 5.95 -5.81 10.98
N GLU A 352 5.80 -5.90 9.67
CA GLU A 352 5.45 -7.15 8.99
C GLU A 352 6.54 -8.20 9.18
N VAL A 353 7.80 -7.83 8.90
CA VAL A 353 8.97 -8.69 9.11
C VAL A 353 9.02 -9.16 10.57
N ALA A 354 8.85 -8.27 11.54
CA ALA A 354 8.80 -8.63 12.96
C ALA A 354 7.72 -9.70 13.27
N ASN A 355 6.52 -9.59 12.70
CA ASN A 355 5.44 -10.57 12.89
C ASN A 355 5.70 -11.91 12.19
N LEU A 356 6.26 -11.88 10.98
CA LEU A 356 6.69 -13.08 10.27
C LEU A 356 7.78 -13.81 11.06
N CYS A 357 8.81 -13.08 11.51
CA CYS A 357 9.90 -13.62 12.31
C CYS A 357 9.40 -14.21 13.63
N ALA A 358 8.45 -13.56 14.29
CA ALA A 358 7.84 -14.07 15.52
C ALA A 358 7.11 -15.40 15.29
N THR A 359 6.36 -15.50 14.20
CA THR A 359 5.60 -16.72 13.84
C THR A 359 6.56 -17.84 13.45
N MET A 360 7.54 -17.58 12.58
CA MET A 360 8.54 -18.58 12.19
C MET A 360 9.37 -19.05 13.37
N ALA A 361 9.80 -18.15 14.25
CA ALA A 361 10.55 -18.52 15.45
C ALA A 361 9.70 -19.38 16.41
N ALA A 362 8.40 -19.12 16.52
CA ALA A 362 7.51 -19.93 17.36
C ALA A 362 7.37 -21.36 16.82
N GLU A 363 7.15 -21.53 15.52
CA GLU A 363 7.03 -22.84 14.88
C GLU A 363 8.35 -23.62 14.89
N LEU A 364 9.50 -22.93 14.85
CA LEU A 364 10.84 -23.54 14.91
C LEU A 364 11.37 -23.74 16.34
N GLY A 365 10.61 -23.36 17.38
CA GLY A 365 11.03 -23.50 18.79
C GLY A 365 12.18 -22.56 19.20
N LEU A 366 12.36 -21.44 18.52
CA LEU A 366 13.38 -20.42 18.80
C LEU A 366 12.82 -19.29 19.67
N ASN A 367 13.70 -18.39 20.11
CA ASN A 367 13.30 -17.25 20.93
C ASN A 367 12.51 -16.20 20.12
N VAL A 368 11.18 -16.27 20.23
CA VAL A 368 10.22 -15.36 19.59
C VAL A 368 10.50 -13.89 19.90
N LYS A 369 10.91 -13.56 21.13
CA LYS A 369 11.17 -12.16 21.52
C LYS A 369 12.39 -11.59 20.80
N HIS A 370 13.46 -12.37 20.69
CA HIS A 370 14.66 -11.95 19.95
C HIS A 370 14.37 -11.84 18.45
N ALA A 371 13.68 -12.81 17.86
CA ALA A 371 13.32 -12.78 16.44
C ALA A 371 12.42 -11.58 16.09
N LYS A 372 11.41 -11.29 16.91
CA LYS A 372 10.54 -10.12 16.71
C LYS A 372 11.29 -8.79 16.84
N ARG A 373 12.19 -8.71 17.83
CA ARG A 373 13.03 -7.51 18.06
C ARG A 373 14.01 -7.28 16.91
N ALA A 374 14.70 -8.32 16.45
CA ALA A 374 15.59 -8.25 15.30
C ALA A 374 14.82 -7.91 14.02
N GLY A 375 13.63 -8.50 13.80
CA GLY A 375 12.79 -8.18 12.66
C GLY A 375 12.31 -6.72 12.62
N LEU A 376 12.02 -6.10 13.77
CA LEU A 376 11.68 -4.65 13.81
C LEU A 376 12.89 -3.76 13.51
N LEU A 377 14.10 -4.19 13.92
CA LEU A 377 15.32 -3.37 13.87
C LEU A 377 16.22 -3.67 12.66
N HIS A 378 15.93 -4.69 11.85
CA HIS A 378 16.83 -5.14 10.77
C HIS A 378 17.22 -3.99 9.81
N ASP A 379 16.27 -3.11 9.53
CA ASP A 379 16.41 -1.99 8.62
C ASP A 379 16.65 -0.63 9.33
N ILE A 380 16.92 -0.62 10.65
CA ILE A 380 17.10 0.61 11.44
C ILE A 380 18.27 1.47 10.96
N GLY A 381 19.28 0.85 10.31
CA GLY A 381 20.40 1.59 9.71
C GLY A 381 19.98 2.47 8.54
N LYS A 382 18.80 2.27 7.95
CA LYS A 382 18.28 3.16 6.92
C LYS A 382 18.00 4.55 7.52
N VAL A 383 17.43 4.68 8.71
CA VAL A 383 16.92 5.97 9.23
C VAL A 383 17.98 6.92 9.84
N THR A 384 19.27 6.67 9.63
CA THR A 384 20.34 7.56 10.10
C THR A 384 20.36 8.89 9.35
N THR A 385 20.78 9.95 10.05
CA THR A 385 20.81 11.33 9.52
C THR A 385 22.04 11.67 8.70
N GLU A 386 23.11 10.90 8.87
CA GLU A 386 24.37 11.07 8.15
C GLU A 386 24.38 10.13 6.95
N GLU A 387 24.91 10.59 5.81
CA GLU A 387 25.18 9.76 4.64
C GLU A 387 26.23 8.72 5.01
N PRO A 388 25.86 7.45 5.12
CA PRO A 388 26.80 6.48 5.63
C PRO A 388 27.62 5.86 4.51
N GLU A 389 28.92 5.69 4.74
CA GLU A 389 29.83 4.97 3.86
C GLU A 389 29.63 3.44 3.92
N LEU A 390 28.94 2.97 4.96
CA LEU A 390 28.71 1.55 5.23
C LEU A 390 27.31 1.08 4.79
N PRO A 391 27.12 -0.22 4.48
CA PRO A 391 25.80 -0.80 4.24
C PRO A 391 24.86 -0.64 5.45
N HIS A 392 23.55 -0.49 5.21
CA HIS A 392 22.59 -0.23 6.28
C HIS A 392 22.51 -1.35 7.32
N ALA A 393 22.75 -2.61 6.95
CA ALA A 393 22.78 -3.72 7.88
C ALA A 393 23.90 -3.57 8.93
N ILE A 394 25.10 -3.15 8.49
CA ILE A 394 26.25 -2.93 9.36
C ILE A 394 26.01 -1.75 10.29
N ILE A 395 25.44 -0.66 9.78
CA ILE A 395 25.07 0.50 10.61
C ILE A 395 24.02 0.10 11.64
N GLY A 396 22.99 -0.62 11.22
CA GLY A 396 21.93 -1.11 12.10
C GLY A 396 22.50 -1.99 13.22
N MET A 397 23.45 -2.86 12.89
CA MET A 397 24.17 -3.68 13.87
C MET A 397 24.97 -2.82 14.85
N GLN A 398 25.74 -1.85 14.36
CA GLN A 398 26.55 -0.96 15.21
C GLN A 398 25.68 -0.15 16.16
N LEU A 399 24.54 0.38 15.68
CA LEU A 399 23.57 1.08 16.50
C LEU A 399 22.97 0.17 17.57
N ALA A 400 22.55 -1.04 17.20
CA ALA A 400 22.03 -2.01 18.15
C ALA A 400 23.08 -2.37 19.23
N GLN A 401 24.35 -2.54 18.84
CA GLN A 401 25.46 -2.78 19.76
C GLN A 401 25.71 -1.58 20.69
N GLN A 402 25.71 -0.36 20.15
CA GLN A 402 25.89 0.88 20.91
C GLN A 402 24.82 1.01 22.02
N TYR A 403 23.57 0.64 21.72
CA TYR A 403 22.47 0.64 22.67
C TYR A 403 22.29 -0.67 23.45
N LYS A 404 23.32 -1.55 23.44
CA LYS A 404 23.43 -2.78 24.25
C LYS A 404 22.34 -3.81 23.98
N GLU A 405 21.89 -3.94 22.74
CA GLU A 405 21.05 -5.06 22.33
C GLU A 405 21.80 -6.40 22.40
N HIS A 406 21.04 -7.51 22.46
CA HIS A 406 21.62 -8.84 22.59
C HIS A 406 22.49 -9.21 21.35
N PRO A 407 23.64 -9.90 21.51
CA PRO A 407 24.52 -10.27 20.40
C PRO A 407 23.81 -10.95 19.22
N ASP A 408 22.90 -11.88 19.50
CA ASP A 408 22.10 -12.55 18.47
C ASP A 408 21.24 -11.57 17.66
N VAL A 409 20.67 -10.55 18.31
CA VAL A 409 19.86 -9.50 17.64
C VAL A 409 20.77 -8.64 16.78
N CYS A 410 21.94 -8.24 17.30
CA CYS A 410 22.92 -7.49 16.54
C CYS A 410 23.41 -8.27 15.31
N ASN A 411 23.73 -9.56 15.45
CA ASN A 411 24.15 -10.40 14.33
C ASN A 411 23.03 -10.55 13.29
N ALA A 412 21.79 -10.76 13.73
CA ALA A 412 20.65 -10.89 12.84
C ALA A 412 20.38 -9.60 12.03
N ILE A 413 20.59 -8.43 12.65
CA ILE A 413 20.53 -7.13 11.95
C ILE A 413 21.72 -6.99 11.00
N GLY A 414 22.94 -7.38 11.40
CA GLY A 414 24.13 -7.20 10.56
C GLY A 414 24.24 -8.18 9.39
N ALA A 415 23.63 -9.36 9.49
CA ALA A 415 23.79 -10.46 8.54
C ALA A 415 22.61 -10.63 7.57
N HIS A 416 21.54 -9.82 7.66
CA HIS A 416 20.33 -10.07 6.89
C HIS A 416 20.47 -9.91 5.37
N HIS A 417 21.50 -9.21 4.87
CA HIS A 417 21.89 -9.23 3.45
C HIS A 417 23.28 -9.84 3.22
N ASP A 418 23.68 -10.78 4.09
CA ASP A 418 24.94 -11.54 3.99
C ASP A 418 26.22 -10.68 4.10
N GLU A 419 26.17 -9.50 4.72
CA GLU A 419 27.37 -8.66 4.91
C GLU A 419 28.35 -9.23 5.95
N ILE A 420 27.85 -10.05 6.88
CA ILE A 420 28.64 -10.79 7.86
C ILE A 420 28.11 -12.22 7.99
N GLU A 421 28.91 -13.10 8.60
CA GLU A 421 28.51 -14.47 8.88
C GLU A 421 27.29 -14.55 9.83
N MET A 422 26.31 -15.37 9.46
CA MET A 422 25.13 -15.67 10.30
C MET A 422 25.53 -16.62 11.43
N THR A 423 25.90 -16.04 12.58
CA THR A 423 26.29 -16.81 13.78
C THR A 423 25.09 -17.14 14.68
N ALA A 424 24.01 -16.34 14.60
CA ALA A 424 22.79 -16.57 15.36
C ALA A 424 21.75 -17.36 14.57
N MET A 425 21.06 -18.28 15.25
CA MET A 425 20.00 -19.12 14.65
C MET A 425 18.80 -18.32 14.11
N ILE A 426 18.61 -17.09 14.57
CA ILE A 426 17.55 -16.20 14.10
C ILE A 426 17.91 -15.41 12.83
N SER A 427 19.20 -15.29 12.47
CA SER A 427 19.64 -14.51 11.32
C SER A 427 19.07 -15.00 9.98
N PRO A 428 19.06 -16.32 9.68
CA PRO A 428 18.42 -16.83 8.46
C PRO A 428 16.90 -16.57 8.41
N ILE A 429 16.25 -16.48 9.58
CA ILE A 429 14.81 -16.18 9.66
C ILE A 429 14.57 -14.72 9.29
N ILE A 430 15.36 -13.79 9.81
CA ILE A 430 15.21 -12.36 9.48
C ILE A 430 15.38 -12.16 7.97
N GLN A 431 16.44 -12.70 7.38
CA GLN A 431 16.68 -12.62 5.93
C GLN A 431 15.51 -13.21 5.13
N SER A 432 15.00 -14.38 5.53
CA SER A 432 13.88 -15.02 4.84
C SER A 432 12.59 -14.18 4.94
N CYS A 433 12.28 -13.65 6.11
CA CYS A 433 11.09 -12.83 6.34
C CYS A 433 11.16 -11.48 5.62
N ASP A 434 12.34 -10.85 5.57
CA ASP A 434 12.59 -9.63 4.79
C ASP A 434 12.32 -9.88 3.30
N ALA A 435 12.92 -10.93 2.73
CA ALA A 435 12.70 -11.32 1.35
C ALA A 435 11.23 -11.61 1.03
N ILE A 436 10.48 -12.24 1.96
CA ILE A 436 9.04 -12.51 1.82
C ILE A 436 8.24 -11.20 1.79
N SER A 437 8.52 -10.24 2.68
CA SER A 437 7.82 -8.96 2.71
C SER A 437 8.13 -8.11 1.46
N GLY A 438 9.40 -8.08 1.02
CA GLY A 438 9.85 -7.34 -0.15
C GLY A 438 9.44 -7.91 -1.51
N SER A 439 9.13 -9.21 -1.59
CA SER A 439 8.81 -9.90 -2.87
C SER A 439 7.31 -9.94 -3.22
N ARG A 440 6.43 -9.31 -2.43
CA ARG A 440 4.98 -9.35 -2.67
C ARG A 440 4.58 -8.62 -3.97
N PRO A 441 3.81 -9.26 -4.88
CA PRO A 441 3.30 -8.61 -6.10
C PRO A 441 2.47 -7.37 -5.74
N GLY A 442 2.84 -6.22 -6.31
CA GLY A 442 2.24 -4.92 -5.98
C GLY A 442 3.22 -3.93 -5.34
N ALA A 443 4.28 -4.39 -4.65
CA ALA A 443 5.26 -3.52 -3.99
C ALA A 443 5.98 -2.54 -4.93
N ARG A 444 6.13 -2.88 -6.21
CA ARG A 444 6.91 -2.11 -7.21
C ARG A 444 6.02 -1.32 -8.17
N ARG A 445 5.25 -0.36 -7.66
CA ARG A 445 4.44 0.54 -8.51
C ARG A 445 5.21 1.67 -9.20
N GLU A 446 6.49 1.88 -8.88
CA GLU A 446 7.38 2.81 -9.61
C GLU A 446 7.64 2.41 -11.08
N ILE A 447 7.03 1.33 -11.55
CA ILE A 447 7.23 0.84 -12.91
C ILE A 447 6.22 1.44 -13.89
N MET A 448 5.02 1.89 -13.51
CA MET A 448 4.03 2.20 -14.55
C MET A 448 4.45 3.37 -15.45
N GLU A 449 5.02 4.44 -14.90
CA GLU A 449 5.44 5.61 -15.67
C GLU A 449 6.73 5.35 -16.46
N SER A 450 7.74 4.72 -15.84
CA SER A 450 8.95 4.27 -16.54
C SER A 450 8.66 3.21 -17.60
N TYR A 451 7.62 2.40 -17.41
CA TYR A 451 7.15 1.40 -18.35
C TYR A 451 6.38 2.04 -19.50
N ILE A 452 5.50 3.01 -19.23
CA ILE A 452 4.86 3.80 -20.28
C ILE A 452 5.91 4.56 -21.09
N LYS A 453 6.91 5.16 -20.43
CA LYS A 453 8.04 5.83 -21.09
C LYS A 453 8.83 4.85 -21.96
N ARG A 454 9.14 3.65 -21.45
CA ARG A 454 9.81 2.59 -22.21
C ARG A 454 9.00 2.10 -23.41
N LEU A 455 7.67 1.93 -23.26
CA LEU A 455 6.80 1.56 -24.37
C LEU A 455 6.78 2.66 -25.44
N LYS A 456 6.72 3.93 -25.03
CA LYS A 456 6.79 5.07 -25.94
C LYS A 456 8.13 5.14 -26.67
N GLU A 457 9.25 4.99 -25.96
CA GLU A 457 10.57 4.96 -26.59
C GLU A 457 10.66 3.81 -27.61
N LEU A 458 10.08 2.64 -27.30
CA LEU A 458 10.09 1.47 -28.17
C LEU A 458 9.22 1.67 -29.43
N GLU A 459 8.10 2.38 -29.31
CA GLU A 459 7.28 2.85 -30.43
C GLU A 459 8.04 3.91 -31.26
N GLU A 460 8.65 4.91 -30.62
CA GLU A 460 9.43 5.96 -31.30
C GLU A 460 10.61 5.39 -32.11
N THR A 461 11.34 4.42 -31.56
CA THR A 461 12.44 3.75 -32.27
C THR A 461 11.95 3.08 -33.56
N ALA A 462 10.81 2.39 -33.53
CA ALA A 462 10.24 1.78 -34.73
C ALA A 462 9.63 2.80 -35.70
N HIS A 463 9.03 3.89 -35.18
CA HIS A 463 8.47 4.95 -36.01
C HIS A 463 9.55 5.72 -36.78
N SER A 464 10.80 5.73 -36.29
CA SER A 464 11.93 6.39 -36.97
C SER A 464 12.34 5.76 -38.30
N PHE A 465 11.84 4.57 -38.65
CA PHE A 465 12.16 3.90 -39.90
C PHE A 465 11.25 4.35 -41.05
N GLU A 466 11.86 4.60 -42.21
CA GLU A 466 11.15 5.03 -43.41
C GLU A 466 10.17 3.95 -43.91
N GLY A 467 8.91 4.33 -44.15
CA GLY A 467 7.83 3.43 -44.56
C GLY A 467 6.94 2.94 -43.41
N VAL A 468 7.24 3.29 -42.15
CA VAL A 468 6.40 2.98 -40.98
C VAL A 468 5.33 4.06 -40.78
N ASN A 469 4.06 3.67 -40.90
CA ASN A 469 2.92 4.56 -40.68
C ASN A 469 2.51 4.65 -39.22
N GLN A 470 2.40 3.50 -38.56
CA GLN A 470 2.03 3.39 -37.15
C GLN A 470 2.76 2.23 -36.51
N CYS A 471 3.05 2.33 -35.22
CA CYS A 471 3.60 1.21 -34.46
C CYS A 471 2.98 1.16 -33.07
N TYR A 472 2.80 -0.05 -32.55
CA TYR A 472 2.13 -0.30 -31.28
C TYR A 472 2.88 -1.39 -30.52
N ALA A 473 3.27 -1.08 -29.28
CA ALA A 473 3.82 -2.06 -28.36
C ALA A 473 2.67 -2.83 -27.67
N ILE A 474 2.54 -4.12 -27.95
CA ILE A 474 1.49 -5.03 -27.47
C ILE A 474 2.11 -6.04 -26.49
N GLN A 475 1.26 -6.75 -25.73
CA GLN A 475 1.67 -7.79 -24.78
C GLN A 475 2.70 -7.32 -23.78
N ALA A 476 2.42 -6.14 -23.22
CA ALA A 476 3.29 -5.51 -22.26
C ALA A 476 4.72 -5.20 -22.75
N GLY A 477 4.87 -4.86 -24.04
CA GLY A 477 6.15 -4.56 -24.66
C GLY A 477 6.95 -5.78 -25.12
N ARG A 478 6.35 -6.98 -25.07
CA ARG A 478 6.94 -8.21 -25.62
C ARG A 478 6.63 -8.43 -27.10
N GLU A 479 5.72 -7.66 -27.67
CA GLU A 479 5.41 -7.67 -29.10
C GLU A 479 5.36 -6.24 -29.62
N LEU A 480 6.01 -5.96 -30.74
CA LEU A 480 5.92 -4.68 -31.43
C LEU A 480 5.27 -4.89 -32.80
N ARG A 481 4.10 -4.28 -33.00
CA ARG A 481 3.41 -4.32 -34.29
C ARG A 481 3.66 -3.05 -35.05
N VAL A 482 4.18 -3.19 -36.26
CA VAL A 482 4.56 -2.09 -37.14
C VAL A 482 3.67 -2.15 -38.38
N MET A 483 2.88 -1.11 -38.62
CA MET A 483 1.97 -0.98 -39.75
C MET A 483 2.67 -0.19 -40.86
N VAL A 484 2.70 -0.77 -42.06
CA VAL A 484 3.30 -0.15 -43.25
C VAL A 484 2.28 -0.11 -44.39
N ASP A 485 2.30 0.95 -45.19
CA ASP A 485 1.42 1.07 -46.36
C ASP A 485 1.83 0.09 -47.46
N ALA A 486 0.83 -0.59 -48.02
CA ALA A 486 1.07 -1.52 -49.13
C ALA A 486 1.62 -0.84 -50.39
N ASP A 487 1.35 0.44 -50.59
CA ASP A 487 1.77 1.19 -51.78
C ASP A 487 3.25 1.59 -51.75
N ASN A 488 3.81 1.81 -50.55
CA ASN A 488 5.16 2.37 -50.37
C ASN A 488 6.21 1.32 -49.95
N VAL A 489 5.78 0.17 -49.42
CA VAL A 489 6.68 -0.87 -48.89
C VAL A 489 6.40 -2.21 -49.57
N THR A 490 7.41 -2.81 -50.20
CA THR A 490 7.32 -4.16 -50.81
C THR A 490 7.41 -5.26 -49.75
N ASP A 491 7.06 -6.50 -50.11
CA ASP A 491 7.14 -7.63 -49.19
C ASP A 491 8.60 -7.91 -48.75
N GLU A 492 9.57 -7.77 -49.65
CA GLU A 492 10.99 -7.88 -49.27
C GLU A 492 11.41 -6.77 -48.30
N ARG A 493 10.94 -5.54 -48.53
CA ARG A 493 11.26 -4.40 -47.67
C ARG A 493 10.59 -4.53 -46.29
N ALA A 494 9.39 -5.06 -46.21
CA ALA A 494 8.71 -5.33 -44.94
C ALA A 494 9.46 -6.39 -44.10
N SER A 495 9.98 -7.43 -44.75
CA SER A 495 10.83 -8.44 -44.10
C SER A 495 12.13 -7.82 -43.57
N GLN A 496 12.80 -6.98 -44.38
CA GLN A 496 14.00 -6.25 -43.95
C GLN A 496 13.71 -5.29 -42.79
N LEU A 497 12.62 -4.54 -42.82
CA LEU A 497 12.22 -3.63 -41.75
C LEU A 497 12.04 -4.37 -40.42
N SER A 498 11.44 -5.56 -40.43
CA SER A 498 11.28 -6.36 -39.21
C SER A 498 12.62 -6.74 -38.58
N PHE A 499 13.62 -7.05 -39.42
CA PHE A 499 14.98 -7.39 -39.00
C PHE A 499 15.75 -6.16 -38.51
N ASP A 500 15.71 -5.06 -39.27
CA ASP A 500 16.42 -3.82 -38.95
C ASP A 500 15.93 -3.20 -37.63
N ILE A 501 14.61 -3.21 -37.40
CA ILE A 501 14.01 -2.75 -36.14
C ILE A 501 14.47 -3.63 -34.98
N SER A 502 14.58 -4.95 -35.18
CA SER A 502 15.03 -5.88 -34.14
C SER A 502 16.47 -5.59 -33.71
N GLN A 503 17.35 -5.36 -34.67
CA GLN A 503 18.75 -5.05 -34.44
C GLN A 503 18.95 -3.69 -33.77
N LYS A 504 18.12 -2.70 -34.11
CA LYS A 504 18.19 -1.38 -33.49
C LYS A 504 17.74 -1.41 -32.03
N ILE A 505 16.61 -2.09 -31.74
CA ILE A 505 16.11 -2.26 -30.37
C ILE A 505 17.12 -3.04 -29.52
N GLU A 506 17.73 -4.10 -30.06
CA GLU A 506 18.76 -4.88 -29.33
C GLU A 506 19.99 -4.05 -28.96
N LYS A 507 20.38 -3.07 -29.78
CA LYS A 507 21.56 -2.22 -29.55
C LYS A 507 21.28 -0.99 -28.69
N GLU A 508 20.13 -0.35 -28.87
CA GLU A 508 19.80 0.94 -28.24
C GLU A 508 19.04 0.77 -26.92
N MET A 509 18.39 -0.39 -26.69
CA MET A 509 17.56 -0.61 -25.50
C MET A 509 17.96 -1.87 -24.74
N GLN A 510 18.10 -1.73 -23.41
CA GLN A 510 18.23 -2.88 -22.52
C GLN A 510 16.86 -3.42 -22.15
N TYR A 511 16.48 -4.57 -22.71
CA TYR A 511 15.20 -5.22 -22.43
C TYR A 511 15.36 -6.64 -21.86
N PRO A 512 14.71 -6.97 -20.72
CA PRO A 512 14.75 -8.32 -20.18
C PRO A 512 13.83 -9.25 -20.98
N GLY A 513 14.41 -10.08 -21.83
CA GLY A 513 13.71 -11.11 -22.62
C GLY A 513 13.67 -10.81 -24.11
N GLN A 514 12.93 -11.64 -24.85
CA GLN A 514 12.79 -11.50 -26.31
C GLN A 514 11.58 -10.62 -26.66
N ILE A 515 11.77 -9.71 -27.61
CA ILE A 515 10.70 -8.88 -28.19
C ILE A 515 10.39 -9.42 -29.58
N LYS A 516 9.12 -9.73 -29.83
CA LYS A 516 8.65 -10.18 -31.15
C LYS A 516 8.25 -8.97 -31.99
N ILE A 517 8.94 -8.74 -33.11
CA ILE A 517 8.57 -7.68 -34.06
C ILE A 517 7.74 -8.27 -35.19
N THR A 518 6.58 -7.68 -35.43
CA THR A 518 5.65 -8.08 -36.50
C THR A 518 5.35 -6.89 -37.37
N VAL A 519 5.78 -6.94 -38.63
CA VAL A 519 5.45 -5.92 -39.63
C VAL A 519 4.19 -6.38 -40.37
N ILE A 520 3.17 -5.52 -40.43
CA ILE A 520 1.89 -5.76 -41.07
C ILE A 520 1.76 -4.75 -42.21
N ARG A 521 1.66 -5.26 -43.44
CA ARG A 521 1.40 -4.47 -44.64
C ARG A 521 -0.11 -4.41 -44.84
N GLU A 522 -0.68 -3.21 -44.79
CA GLU A 522 -2.13 -3.00 -44.90
C GLU A 522 -2.47 -2.19 -46.19
N MET A 523 -3.54 -2.59 -46.88
CA MET A 523 -4.13 -1.84 -48.00
C MET A 523 -5.56 -1.49 -47.64
N ARG A 524 -5.89 -0.19 -47.57
CA ARG A 524 -7.26 0.28 -47.28
C ARG A 524 -7.90 0.85 -48.54
N SER A 525 -8.96 0.20 -49.03
CA SER A 525 -9.80 0.72 -50.11
C SER A 525 -11.12 1.21 -49.54
N VAL A 526 -11.44 2.48 -49.74
CA VAL A 526 -12.65 3.13 -49.24
C VAL A 526 -13.45 3.65 -50.43
N SER A 527 -14.69 3.17 -50.56
CA SER A 527 -15.65 3.61 -51.59
C SER A 527 -16.88 4.20 -50.90
N TYR A 528 -17.28 5.40 -51.31
CA TYR A 528 -18.48 6.05 -50.79
C TYR A 528 -19.62 5.89 -51.81
N ALA A 529 -20.74 5.31 -51.36
CA ALA A 529 -21.99 5.33 -52.12
C ALA A 529 -22.75 6.63 -51.80
N LYS A 530 -23.43 7.19 -52.81
CA LYS A 530 -24.24 8.39 -52.66
C LYS A 530 -25.70 8.04 -52.42
#